data_AF-A0A7X8W536-F1
#
_entry.id   AF-A0A7X8W536-F1
#
_cell.length_a   1.000
_cell.length_b   1.000
_cell.length_c   1.000
_cell.angle_alpha   90.00
_cell.angle_beta   90.00
_cell.angle_gamma   90.00
#
_symmetry.space_group_name_H-M   'P 1'
#
loop_
_entity.id
_entity.type
_entity.pdbx_description
1 polymer ?
#
loop_
_entity_poly.entity_id
_entity_poly.type
_entity_poly.pdbx_seq_one_letter_code
_entity_poly.pdbx_strand_id
1 'polypeptide(L)'
;MEKNNQDNKYLKSSLFEIGKLFRKTKHTMVDEEGLLYNARNSVGEIFSYYNIPFNRDDLQIKDKISDIDAIIKPTGYCKRDIVLDGEWWKDCQDAFLGKTKSQEIIALIPYKHGYQYYDYKLSKYVMVNEVNAQEIERKAMMFYRPLPNSVPDKRTLYKFIFSLINKKSCTLFILSALLVTLISLSIPYINTIIFSSTIFTKENSLIYSILIMFTALILVSSIFSYIK
;
A
#
# COMPACT_ATOMS: atom_id res chain seq x y z
N MET A 1 30.07 -3.72 -47.49
CA MET A 1 30.15 -3.17 -46.11
C MET A 1 29.01 -3.65 -45.21
N GLU A 2 27.88 -4.15 -45.74
CA GLU A 2 26.74 -4.62 -44.92
C GLU A 2 26.97 -5.93 -44.17
N LYS A 3 27.75 -6.87 -44.72
CA LYS A 3 27.97 -8.20 -44.12
C LYS A 3 28.65 -8.13 -42.74
N ASN A 4 29.67 -7.27 -42.60
CA ASN A 4 30.38 -7.05 -41.32
C ASN A 4 29.52 -6.42 -40.22
N ASN A 5 28.43 -5.71 -40.57
CA ASN A 5 27.52 -5.12 -39.59
C ASN A 5 26.52 -6.15 -39.06
N GLN A 6 26.07 -7.08 -39.91
CA GLN A 6 25.24 -8.20 -39.46
C GLN A 6 26.04 -9.13 -38.56
N ASP A 7 27.26 -9.50 -38.94
CA ASP A 7 28.10 -10.40 -38.16
C ASP A 7 28.44 -9.82 -36.77
N ASN A 8 28.69 -8.52 -36.68
CA ASN A 8 28.86 -7.83 -35.39
C ASN A 8 27.58 -7.80 -34.55
N LYS A 9 26.41 -7.72 -35.18
CA LYS A 9 25.12 -7.74 -34.48
C LYS A 9 24.84 -9.13 -33.89
N TYR A 10 25.12 -10.19 -34.67
CA TYR A 10 24.99 -11.57 -34.21
C TYR A 10 26.00 -11.91 -33.11
N LEU A 11 27.25 -11.44 -33.22
CA LEU A 11 28.27 -11.58 -32.18
C LEU A 11 27.88 -10.87 -30.88
N LYS A 12 27.31 -9.66 -30.96
CA LYS A 12 26.83 -8.96 -29.76
C LYS A 12 25.67 -9.68 -29.09
N SER A 13 24.73 -10.22 -29.87
CA SER A 13 23.59 -10.97 -29.31
C SER A 13 24.02 -12.31 -28.69
N SER A 14 24.99 -13.01 -29.28
CA SER A 14 25.48 -14.27 -28.72
C SER A 14 26.32 -14.04 -27.49
N LEU A 15 27.15 -12.99 -27.44
CA LEU A 15 27.85 -12.58 -26.22
C LEU A 15 26.88 -12.19 -25.09
N PHE A 16 25.76 -11.55 -25.43
CA PHE A 16 24.72 -11.19 -24.46
C PHE A 16 24.01 -12.42 -23.88
N GLU A 17 23.64 -13.39 -24.71
CA GLU A 17 23.04 -14.65 -24.25
C GLU A 17 24.04 -15.54 -23.49
N ILE A 18 25.31 -15.56 -23.90
CA ILE A 18 26.38 -16.24 -23.17
C ILE A 18 26.60 -15.59 -21.80
N GLY A 19 26.62 -14.26 -21.73
CA GLY A 19 26.68 -13.53 -20.46
C GLY A 19 25.49 -13.84 -19.54
N LYS A 20 24.30 -14.04 -20.11
CA LYS A 20 23.08 -14.44 -19.39
C LYS A 20 23.16 -15.88 -18.87
N LEU A 21 23.85 -16.77 -19.58
CA LEU A 21 24.11 -18.15 -19.13
C LEU A 21 25.17 -18.19 -18.01
N PHE A 22 26.26 -17.43 -18.12
CA PHE A 22 27.26 -17.30 -17.05
C PHE A 22 26.70 -16.63 -15.79
N ARG A 23 25.70 -15.76 -15.92
CA ARG A 23 24.94 -15.12 -14.83
C ARG A 23 24.06 -16.10 -14.03
N LYS A 24 23.72 -17.27 -14.58
CA LYS A 24 22.89 -18.29 -13.90
C LYS A 24 23.70 -19.20 -12.96
N THR A 25 25.02 -19.31 -13.16
CA THR A 25 25.86 -20.33 -12.51
C THR A 25 26.77 -19.78 -11.40
N LYS A 26 26.87 -18.46 -11.24
CA LYS A 26 27.73 -17.83 -10.24
C LYS A 26 26.93 -17.46 -8.99
N HIS A 27 26.47 -18.48 -8.26
CA HIS A 27 26.13 -18.34 -6.85
C HIS A 27 27.44 -18.38 -6.05
N THR A 28 27.51 -17.60 -4.96
CA THR A 28 28.64 -17.32 -4.07
C THR A 28 29.53 -16.14 -4.52
N MET A 29 29.66 -15.15 -3.63
CA MET A 29 30.15 -13.76 -3.79
C MET A 29 29.01 -12.77 -4.05
N VAL A 30 28.62 -12.07 -2.99
CA VAL A 30 27.71 -10.91 -3.03
C VAL A 30 28.48 -9.76 -3.68
N ASP A 31 28.36 -9.64 -5.00
CA ASP A 31 28.98 -8.56 -5.77
C ASP A 31 28.24 -7.23 -5.44
N GLU A 32 28.97 -6.20 -5.03
CA GLU A 32 28.43 -4.88 -4.65
C GLU A 32 27.54 -4.26 -5.74
N GLU A 33 27.82 -4.56 -7.03
CA GLU A 33 26.98 -4.16 -8.17
C GLU A 33 25.57 -4.79 -8.14
N GLY A 34 25.43 -6.02 -7.63
CA GLY A 34 24.15 -6.71 -7.50
C GLY A 34 23.28 -6.12 -6.38
N LEU A 35 23.90 -5.73 -5.27
CA LEU A 35 23.24 -5.00 -4.19
C LEU A 35 22.69 -3.65 -4.67
N LEU A 36 23.47 -2.93 -5.47
CA LEU A 36 23.08 -1.66 -6.09
C LEU A 36 21.92 -1.82 -7.07
N TYR A 37 21.92 -2.89 -7.87
CA TYR A 37 20.79 -3.20 -8.77
C TYR A 37 19.50 -3.50 -8.01
N ASN A 38 19.57 -4.29 -6.94
CA ASN A 38 18.42 -4.64 -6.10
C ASN A 38 17.87 -3.40 -5.36
N ALA A 39 18.76 -2.51 -4.91
CA ALA A 39 18.39 -1.23 -4.34
C ALA A 39 17.63 -0.35 -5.33
N ARG A 40 18.14 -0.21 -6.57
CA ARG A 40 17.49 0.57 -7.64
C ARG A 40 16.08 0.05 -7.94
N ASN A 41 15.92 -1.25 -8.10
CA ASN A 41 14.63 -1.82 -8.45
C ASN A 41 13.63 -1.71 -7.27
N SER A 42 14.07 -1.90 -6.04
CA SER A 42 13.24 -1.72 -4.84
C SER A 42 12.72 -0.27 -4.72
N VAL A 43 13.59 0.71 -4.94
CA VAL A 43 13.19 2.13 -4.96
C VAL A 43 12.18 2.41 -6.09
N GLY A 44 12.40 1.83 -7.27
CA GLY A 44 11.47 1.94 -8.40
C GLY A 44 10.10 1.34 -8.11
N GLU A 45 10.02 0.22 -7.39
CA GLU A 45 8.76 -0.39 -6.99
C GLU A 45 7.97 0.48 -6.00
N ILE A 46 8.65 1.11 -5.03
CA ILE A 46 8.02 2.06 -4.11
C ILE A 46 7.48 3.30 -4.86
N PHE A 47 8.26 3.85 -5.80
CA PHE A 47 7.79 4.98 -6.59
C PHE A 47 6.62 4.62 -7.52
N SER A 48 6.61 3.40 -8.07
CA SER A 48 5.46 2.89 -8.81
C SER A 48 4.22 2.76 -7.91
N TYR A 49 4.38 2.35 -6.66
CA TYR A 49 3.29 2.27 -5.68
C TYR A 49 2.67 3.66 -5.41
N TYR A 50 3.50 4.69 -5.26
CA TYR A 50 3.05 6.07 -5.07
C TYR A 50 2.66 6.82 -6.36
N ASN A 51 2.66 6.15 -7.53
CA ASN A 51 2.42 6.75 -8.86
C ASN A 51 3.26 8.00 -9.14
N ILE A 52 4.50 8.01 -8.65
CA ILE A 52 5.43 9.12 -8.91
C ILE A 52 6.04 8.86 -10.30
N PRO A 53 5.95 9.82 -11.25
CA PRO A 53 6.61 9.67 -12.54
C PRO A 53 8.11 9.59 -12.30
N PHE A 54 8.69 8.43 -12.56
CA PHE A 54 10.06 8.12 -12.20
C PHE A 54 10.74 7.37 -13.34
N ASN A 55 11.84 7.92 -13.86
CA ASN A 55 12.66 7.26 -14.86
C ASN A 55 13.74 6.40 -14.16
N ARG A 56 13.74 5.09 -14.43
CA ARG A 56 14.66 4.14 -13.78
C ARG A 56 16.12 4.40 -14.14
N ASP A 57 16.37 5.07 -15.27
CA ASP A 57 17.71 5.36 -15.79
C ASP A 57 18.37 6.59 -15.11
N ASP A 58 17.59 7.44 -14.45
CA ASP A 58 18.08 8.62 -13.74
C ASP A 58 18.72 8.28 -12.39
N LEU A 59 18.53 7.03 -11.93
CA LEU A 59 19.14 6.49 -10.72
C LEU A 59 20.64 6.26 -10.93
N GLN A 60 21.50 7.27 -10.94
CA GLN A 60 22.92 7.06 -10.66
C GLN A 60 23.10 6.83 -9.15
N ILE A 61 22.64 5.68 -8.62
CA ILE A 61 22.97 5.29 -7.24
C ILE A 61 24.48 5.03 -7.23
N LYS A 62 25.26 6.01 -6.79
CA LYS A 62 26.69 5.86 -6.55
C LYS A 62 26.84 5.33 -5.14
N ASP A 63 26.87 4.01 -5.05
CA ASP A 63 27.50 3.25 -3.97
C ASP A 63 26.92 3.36 -2.56
N LYS A 64 25.94 4.23 -2.25
CA LYS A 64 25.41 4.34 -0.88
C LYS A 64 23.92 4.59 -0.77
N ILE A 65 23.33 4.01 0.27
CA ILE A 65 22.01 4.35 0.84
C ILE A 65 21.86 5.86 1.10
N SER A 66 22.96 6.62 1.24
CA SER A 66 22.93 8.08 1.33
C SER A 66 22.42 8.78 0.07
N ASP A 67 22.43 8.10 -1.09
CA ASP A 67 21.99 8.68 -2.36
C ASP A 67 20.47 8.62 -2.53
N ILE A 68 19.78 7.85 -1.70
CA ILE A 68 18.32 7.85 -1.66
C ILE A 68 17.82 9.29 -1.38
N ASP A 69 18.55 10.08 -0.59
CA ASP A 69 18.20 11.48 -0.33
C ASP A 69 18.33 12.36 -1.56
N ALA A 70 19.32 12.09 -2.42
CA ALA A 70 19.49 12.81 -3.68
C ALA A 70 18.35 12.51 -4.66
N ILE A 71 17.84 11.28 -4.62
CA ILE A 71 16.73 10.82 -5.48
C ILE A 71 15.38 11.32 -4.97
N ILE A 72 15.18 11.35 -3.65
CA ILE A 72 13.91 11.80 -3.05
C ILE A 72 13.72 13.32 -3.20
N LYS A 73 14.77 14.13 -3.00
CA LYS A 73 14.68 15.60 -3.05
C LYS A 73 13.92 16.17 -4.25
N PRO A 74 14.20 15.77 -5.51
CA PRO A 74 13.46 16.29 -6.67
C PRO A 74 12.02 15.78 -6.77
N THR A 75 11.67 14.64 -6.16
CA THR A 75 10.30 14.09 -6.20
C THR A 75 9.31 14.85 -5.32
N GLY A 76 9.80 15.69 -4.40
CA GLY A 76 8.97 16.42 -3.45
C GLY A 76 8.39 15.55 -2.32
N TYR A 77 8.86 14.31 -2.18
CA TYR A 77 8.57 13.44 -1.04
C TYR A 77 9.62 13.65 0.07
N CYS A 78 9.30 13.23 1.29
CA CYS A 78 10.22 13.18 2.41
C CYS A 78 10.38 11.74 2.90
N LYS A 79 11.55 11.44 3.46
CA LYS A 79 11.78 10.19 4.17
C LYS A 79 11.66 10.38 5.67
N ARG A 80 11.27 9.31 6.36
CA ARG A 80 11.34 9.20 7.82
C ARG A 80 11.86 7.83 8.20
N ASP A 81 12.84 7.81 9.10
CA ASP A 81 13.31 6.56 9.69
C ASP A 81 12.28 6.06 10.70
N ILE A 82 11.91 4.79 10.59
CA ILE A 82 10.96 4.11 11.46
C ILE A 82 11.58 2.85 12.05
N VAL A 83 11.06 2.45 13.20
CA VAL A 83 11.41 1.19 13.85
C VAL A 83 10.24 0.23 13.68
N LEU A 84 10.48 -0.87 12.98
CA LEU A 84 9.57 -1.99 12.83
C LEU A 84 9.61 -2.81 14.11
N ASP A 85 8.51 -2.85 14.86
CA ASP A 85 8.40 -3.62 16.11
C ASP A 85 7.08 -4.38 16.17
N GLY A 86 7.07 -5.48 16.92
CA GLY A 86 5.90 -6.38 17.04
C GLY A 86 5.42 -6.92 15.69
N GLU A 87 4.10 -6.97 15.50
CA GLU A 87 3.45 -7.44 14.27
C GLU A 87 3.23 -6.31 13.24
N TRP A 88 4.25 -5.50 12.99
CA TRP A 88 4.19 -4.32 12.12
C TRP A 88 3.59 -4.58 10.72
N TRP A 89 3.71 -5.80 10.21
CA TRP A 89 3.17 -6.19 8.91
C TRP A 89 1.64 -6.28 8.86
N LYS A 90 0.95 -6.30 10.01
CA LYS A 90 -0.53 -6.30 10.08
C LYS A 90 -1.13 -4.91 10.30
N ASP A 91 -0.41 -4.03 11.02
CA ASP A 91 -0.95 -2.76 11.49
C ASP A 91 -0.63 -1.57 10.56
N CYS A 92 0.30 -1.75 9.62
CA CYS A 92 0.74 -0.69 8.72
C CYS A 92 0.12 -0.83 7.32
N GLN A 93 -0.18 0.29 6.65
CA GLN A 93 -0.73 0.30 5.27
C GLN A 93 0.14 1.05 4.24
N ASP A 94 1.32 1.51 4.62
CA ASP A 94 2.21 2.31 3.78
C ASP A 94 3.40 1.49 3.24
N ALA A 95 3.98 1.89 2.11
CA ALA A 95 5.17 1.21 1.58
C ALA A 95 6.44 1.64 2.34
N PHE A 96 7.31 0.68 2.63
CA PHE A 96 8.58 0.90 3.34
C PHE A 96 9.76 0.41 2.53
N LEU A 97 10.91 1.05 2.72
CA LEU A 97 12.20 0.53 2.27
C LEU A 97 12.91 -0.08 3.48
N GLY A 98 12.99 -1.40 3.49
CA GLY A 98 13.67 -2.18 4.52
C GLY A 98 15.07 -2.58 4.10
N LYS A 99 15.82 -3.10 5.07
CA LYS A 99 17.06 -3.84 4.83
C LYS A 99 16.93 -5.23 5.42
N THR A 100 17.42 -6.24 4.73
CA THR A 100 17.57 -7.59 5.27
C THR A 100 18.84 -7.64 6.13
N LYS A 101 18.95 -8.58 7.08
CA LYS A 101 20.19 -8.85 7.85
C LYS A 101 21.43 -9.09 6.96
N SER A 102 21.22 -9.50 5.71
CA SER A 102 22.27 -9.63 4.67
C SER A 102 22.66 -8.30 4.00
N GLN A 103 22.23 -7.15 4.53
CA GLN A 103 22.38 -5.79 3.98
C GLN A 103 21.74 -5.53 2.61
N GLU A 104 20.85 -6.41 2.16
CA GLU A 104 20.07 -6.21 0.93
C GLU A 104 18.94 -5.21 1.15
N ILE A 105 18.81 -4.22 0.27
CA ILE A 105 17.71 -3.25 0.30
C ILE A 105 16.48 -3.87 -0.38
N ILE A 106 15.36 -3.88 0.34
CA ILE A 106 14.10 -4.47 -0.11
C ILE A 106 12.96 -3.46 -0.02
N ALA A 107 12.06 -3.50 -1.00
CA ALA A 107 10.80 -2.76 -0.96
C ALA A 107 9.71 -3.61 -0.31
N LEU A 108 9.15 -3.12 0.79
CA LEU A 108 8.02 -3.70 1.50
C LEU A 108 6.76 -2.98 1.02
N ILE A 109 5.93 -3.68 0.26
CA ILE A 109 4.72 -3.12 -0.34
C ILE A 109 3.50 -3.80 0.27
N PRO A 110 2.48 -3.05 0.70
CA PRO A 110 1.26 -3.64 1.24
C PRO A 110 0.50 -4.40 0.15
N TYR A 111 0.14 -5.65 0.42
CA TYR A 111 -0.63 -6.50 -0.47
C TYR A 111 -1.69 -7.30 0.30
N LYS A 112 -2.96 -7.03 0.01
CA LYS A 112 -4.15 -7.65 0.63
C LYS A 112 -4.21 -7.53 2.16
N HIS A 113 -3.56 -8.44 2.88
CA HIS A 113 -3.64 -8.62 4.34
C HIS A 113 -2.25 -8.65 5.00
N GLY A 114 -1.25 -8.09 4.34
CA GLY A 114 0.10 -8.01 4.89
C GLY A 114 1.03 -7.29 3.92
N TYR A 115 2.31 -7.61 4.01
CA TYR A 115 3.34 -7.05 3.14
C TYR A 115 3.90 -8.12 2.21
N GLN A 116 4.36 -7.68 1.05
CA GLN A 116 5.19 -8.48 0.17
C GLN A 116 6.47 -7.72 -0.15
N TYR A 117 7.56 -8.45 -0.35
CA TYR A 117 8.79 -7.92 -0.94
C TYR A 117 9.22 -8.80 -2.10
N TYR A 118 9.94 -8.22 -3.05
CA TYR A 118 10.54 -8.98 -4.13
C TYR A 118 11.87 -9.56 -3.67
N ASP A 119 11.96 -10.89 -3.59
CA ASP A 119 13.22 -11.58 -3.34
C ASP A 119 13.98 -11.71 -4.66
N TYR A 120 15.07 -10.96 -4.79
CA TYR A 120 15.93 -10.95 -5.98
C TYR A 120 16.72 -12.25 -6.15
N LYS A 121 16.98 -13.01 -5.07
CA LYS A 121 17.66 -14.32 -5.15
C LYS A 121 16.74 -15.37 -5.75
N LEU A 122 15.47 -15.35 -5.34
CA LEU A 122 14.45 -16.29 -5.82
C LEU A 122 13.69 -15.78 -7.06
N SER A 123 13.90 -14.51 -7.43
CA SER A 123 13.17 -13.79 -8.50
C SER A 123 11.64 -13.90 -8.36
N LYS A 124 11.14 -13.84 -7.12
CA LYS A 124 9.71 -14.02 -6.79
C LYS A 124 9.28 -13.04 -5.69
N TYR A 125 8.01 -12.66 -5.72
CA TYR A 125 7.38 -11.96 -4.61
C TYR A 125 7.16 -12.93 -3.44
N VAL A 126 7.65 -12.56 -2.27
CA VAL A 126 7.53 -13.32 -1.02
C VAL A 126 6.66 -12.51 -0.07
N MET A 127 5.65 -13.16 0.52
CA MET A 127 4.83 -12.52 1.56
C MET A 127 5.57 -12.51 2.88
N VAL A 128 5.48 -11.39 3.60
CA VAL A 128 6.05 -11.22 4.93
C VAL A 128 5.22 -12.03 5.91
N ASN A 129 5.84 -13.07 6.46
CA ASN A 129 5.35 -13.86 7.57
C ASN A 129 6.21 -13.60 8.81
N GLU A 130 5.79 -14.09 9.97
CA GLU A 130 6.52 -13.92 11.24
C GLU A 130 7.98 -14.37 11.17
N VAL A 131 8.27 -15.44 10.42
CA VAL A 131 9.63 -15.96 10.21
C VAL A 131 10.48 -14.98 9.39
N ASN A 132 9.97 -14.54 8.23
CA ASN A 132 10.69 -13.62 7.34
C ASN A 132 10.81 -12.21 7.95
N ALA A 133 9.84 -11.80 8.77
CA ALA A 133 9.88 -10.53 9.47
C ALA A 133 11.09 -10.42 10.43
N GLN A 134 11.57 -11.55 10.98
CA GLN A 134 12.77 -11.60 11.81
C GLN A 134 14.08 -11.50 11.01
N GLU A 135 14.04 -11.77 9.71
CA GLU A 135 15.19 -11.60 8.80
C GLU A 135 15.36 -10.16 8.34
N ILE A 136 14.31 -9.35 8.50
CA ILE A 136 14.30 -7.92 8.18
C ILE A 136 14.87 -7.14 9.37
N GLU A 137 15.73 -6.16 9.09
CA GLU A 137 16.24 -5.25 10.12
C GLU A 137 15.10 -4.41 10.72
N ARG A 138 15.19 -4.17 12.03
CA ARG A 138 14.22 -3.30 12.73
C ARG A 138 14.16 -1.87 12.19
N LYS A 139 15.21 -1.37 11.54
CA LYS A 139 15.22 0.00 10.99
C LYS A 139 14.77 -0.03 9.54
N ALA A 140 13.71 0.70 9.23
CA ALA A 140 13.22 0.90 7.88
C ALA A 140 13.00 2.38 7.57
N MET A 141 12.89 2.71 6.29
CA MET A 141 12.62 4.06 5.81
C MET A 141 11.22 4.12 5.21
N MET A 142 10.39 5.02 5.72
CA MET A 142 9.07 5.34 5.18
C MET A 142 9.15 6.57 4.28
N PHE A 143 8.36 6.58 3.21
CA PHE A 143 8.21 7.73 2.32
C PHE A 143 6.84 8.36 2.55
N TYR A 144 6.80 9.68 2.64
CA TYR A 144 5.55 10.42 2.78
C TYR A 144 5.62 11.74 2.02
N ARG A 145 4.44 12.29 1.68
CA ARG A 145 4.35 13.60 1.04
C ARG A 145 4.37 14.69 2.13
N PRO A 146 5.36 15.59 2.16
CA PRO A 146 5.39 16.68 3.10
C PRO A 146 4.23 17.65 2.84
N LEU A 147 3.83 18.34 3.91
CA LEU A 147 2.92 19.48 3.79
C LEU A 147 3.63 20.59 2.98
N PRO A 148 2.92 21.28 2.08
CA PRO A 148 3.52 22.37 1.33
C PRO A 148 4.00 23.48 2.27
N ASN A 149 5.26 23.91 2.12
CA ASN A 149 5.92 24.95 2.94
C ASN A 149 5.32 26.37 2.80
N SER A 150 4.31 26.56 1.95
CA SER A 150 3.62 27.85 1.81
C SER A 150 2.74 28.12 3.03
N VAL A 151 2.85 29.32 3.60
CA VAL A 151 2.02 29.85 4.71
C VAL A 151 0.60 29.29 4.62
N PRO A 152 0.05 28.67 5.69
CA PRO A 152 -1.16 27.88 5.60
C PRO A 152 -2.37 28.78 5.38
N ASP A 153 -2.63 29.15 4.13
CA ASP A 153 -3.97 29.57 3.73
C ASP A 153 -4.88 28.35 3.89
N LYS A 154 -5.99 28.52 4.60
CA LYS A 154 -6.96 27.45 4.88
C LYS A 154 -7.39 26.77 3.60
N ARG A 155 -7.52 27.52 2.50
CA ARG A 155 -7.90 27.00 1.17
C ARG A 155 -6.85 26.04 0.59
N THR A 156 -5.57 26.33 0.76
CA THR A 156 -4.47 25.47 0.30
C THR A 156 -4.44 24.15 1.08
N LEU A 157 -4.70 24.20 2.38
CA LEU A 157 -4.80 23.01 3.21
C LEU A 157 -5.97 22.11 2.77
N TYR A 158 -7.17 22.68 2.58
CA TYR A 158 -8.32 21.91 2.09
C TYR A 158 -8.03 21.28 0.74
N LYS A 159 -7.45 22.03 -0.22
CA LYS A 159 -7.05 21.47 -1.52
C LYS A 159 -6.06 20.32 -1.38
N PHE A 160 -5.09 20.42 -0.46
CA PHE A 160 -4.14 19.35 -0.19
C PHE A 160 -4.83 18.09 0.35
N ILE A 161 -5.71 18.25 1.35
CA ILE A 161 -6.51 17.14 1.90
C ILE A 161 -7.35 16.48 0.80
N PHE A 162 -8.08 17.25 0.00
CA PHE A 162 -8.87 16.71 -1.10
C PHE A 162 -8.00 16.06 -2.19
N SER A 163 -6.76 16.52 -2.39
CA SER A 163 -5.81 15.88 -3.32
C SER A 163 -5.29 14.53 -2.83
N LEU A 164 -5.34 14.25 -1.52
CA LEU A 164 -4.93 12.95 -0.96
C LEU A 164 -6.05 11.90 -1.09
N ILE A 165 -7.29 12.33 -1.26
CA ILE A 165 -8.44 11.42 -1.34
C ILE A 165 -8.45 10.74 -2.72
N ASN A 166 -8.31 9.42 -2.71
CA ASN A 166 -8.48 8.62 -3.91
C ASN A 166 -9.94 8.69 -4.39
N LYS A 167 -10.14 9.14 -5.65
CA LYS A 167 -11.48 9.30 -6.25
C LYS A 167 -12.32 8.02 -6.15
N LYS A 168 -11.69 6.85 -6.29
CA LYS A 168 -12.38 5.55 -6.22
C LYS A 168 -12.94 5.24 -4.83
N SER A 169 -12.15 5.50 -3.78
CA SER A 169 -12.59 5.32 -2.40
C SER A 169 -13.71 6.30 -2.03
N CYS A 170 -13.62 7.54 -2.54
CA CYS A 170 -14.67 8.55 -2.35
C CYS A 170 -16.00 8.12 -2.97
N THR A 171 -16.00 7.60 -4.20
CA THR A 171 -17.24 7.13 -4.84
C THR A 171 -17.89 5.95 -4.10
N LEU A 172 -17.09 5.01 -3.59
CA LEU A 172 -17.60 3.89 -2.79
C LEU A 172 -18.16 4.37 -1.45
N PHE A 173 -17.50 5.33 -0.80
CA PHE A 173 -17.98 5.94 0.42
C PHE A 173 -19.32 6.66 0.20
N ILE A 174 -19.45 7.46 -0.86
CA ILE A 174 -20.72 8.14 -1.20
C ILE A 174 -21.83 7.12 -1.49
N LEU A 175 -21.52 6.06 -2.25
CA LEU A 175 -22.50 5.03 -2.57
C LEU A 175 -22.98 4.27 -1.33
N SER A 176 -22.05 3.89 -0.44
CA SER A 176 -22.40 3.23 0.82
C SER A 176 -23.20 4.15 1.75
N ALA A 177 -22.81 5.42 1.87
CA ALA A 177 -23.57 6.41 2.63
C ALA A 177 -25.00 6.60 2.08
N LEU A 178 -25.16 6.60 0.76
CA LEU A 178 -26.47 6.67 0.11
C LEU A 178 -27.32 5.44 0.46
N LEU A 179 -26.76 4.23 0.36
CA LEU A 179 -27.47 3.00 0.73
C LEU A 179 -27.88 3.00 2.20
N VAL A 180 -26.97 3.36 3.11
CA VAL A 180 -27.25 3.46 4.55
C VAL A 180 -28.35 4.48 4.81
N THR A 181 -28.31 5.63 4.14
CA THR A 181 -29.34 6.67 4.29
C THR A 181 -30.70 6.19 3.78
N LEU A 182 -30.73 5.48 2.65
CA LEU A 182 -31.96 4.94 2.08
C LEU A 182 -32.59 3.88 2.99
N ILE A 183 -31.77 3.01 3.58
CA ILE A 183 -32.21 2.02 4.59
C ILE A 183 -32.73 2.73 5.84
N SER A 184 -32.02 3.77 6.31
CA SER A 184 -32.41 4.54 7.49
C SER A 184 -33.73 5.28 7.29
N LEU A 185 -34.03 5.73 6.07
CA LEU A 185 -35.30 6.39 5.72
C LEU A 185 -36.49 5.42 5.68
N SER A 186 -36.25 4.11 5.54
CA SER A 186 -37.32 3.11 5.64
C SER A 186 -37.92 3.03 7.05
N ILE A 187 -37.14 3.33 8.10
CA ILE A 187 -37.59 3.30 9.50
C ILE A 187 -38.75 4.26 9.77
N PRO A 188 -38.66 5.58 9.48
CA PRO A 188 -39.78 6.50 9.70
C PRO A 188 -41.01 6.15 8.85
N TYR A 189 -40.81 5.60 7.63
CA TYR A 189 -41.92 5.14 6.79
C TYR A 189 -42.67 3.95 7.41
N ILE A 190 -41.94 2.95 7.91
CA ILE A 190 -42.52 1.82 8.64
C ILE A 190 -43.26 2.33 9.88
N ASN A 191 -42.66 3.27 10.63
CA ASN A 191 -43.33 3.87 11.79
C ASN A 191 -44.65 4.53 11.41
N THR A 192 -44.73 5.27 10.29
CA THR A 192 -46.01 5.86 9.84
C THR A 192 -47.06 4.82 9.50
N ILE A 193 -46.71 3.67 8.91
CA ILE A 193 -47.66 2.58 8.64
C ILE A 193 -48.15 1.94 9.93
N ILE A 194 -47.25 1.68 10.88
CA ILE A 194 -47.60 1.12 12.19
C ILE A 194 -48.58 2.07 12.87
N PHE A 195 -48.22 3.34 13.05
CA PHE A 195 -49.07 4.30 13.76
C PHE A 195 -50.38 4.61 13.02
N SER A 196 -50.37 4.80 11.69
CA SER A 196 -51.60 5.10 10.94
C SER A 196 -52.60 3.93 10.90
N SER A 197 -52.12 2.68 10.91
CA SER A 197 -53.00 1.50 10.92
C SER A 197 -53.47 1.07 12.32
N THR A 198 -52.70 1.34 13.39
CA THR A 198 -52.97 0.79 14.74
C THR A 198 -53.62 1.76 15.72
N ILE A 199 -53.73 3.06 15.43
CA ILE A 199 -54.44 4.01 16.32
C ILE A 199 -55.95 3.65 16.45
N PHE A 200 -56.51 2.85 15.52
CA PHE A 200 -57.92 2.43 15.57
C PHE A 200 -58.19 1.01 16.11
N THR A 201 -57.18 0.18 16.39
CA THR A 201 -57.43 -1.20 16.82
C THR A 201 -56.55 -1.58 18.01
N LYS A 202 -57.19 -1.82 19.16
CA LYS A 202 -56.63 -2.27 20.44
C LYS A 202 -56.12 -3.71 20.31
N GLU A 203 -55.04 -3.93 19.56
CA GLU A 203 -54.48 -5.27 19.28
C GLU A 203 -53.04 -5.41 19.78
N ASN A 204 -52.75 -6.59 20.37
CA ASN A 204 -51.47 -6.99 20.97
C ASN A 204 -50.23 -6.90 20.04
N SER A 205 -50.43 -6.56 18.76
CA SER A 205 -49.40 -6.40 17.74
C SER A 205 -48.35 -5.34 18.10
N LEU A 206 -48.76 -4.22 18.71
CA LEU A 206 -47.83 -3.14 19.12
C LEU A 206 -46.77 -3.62 20.14
N ILE A 207 -47.17 -4.48 21.07
CA ILE A 207 -46.27 -5.02 22.09
C ILE A 207 -45.20 -5.89 21.41
N TYR A 208 -45.57 -6.72 20.43
CA TYR A 208 -44.63 -7.55 19.69
C TYR A 208 -43.66 -6.74 18.83
N SER A 209 -44.14 -5.67 18.16
CA SER A 209 -43.26 -4.79 17.37
C SER A 209 -42.21 -4.08 18.23
N ILE A 210 -42.61 -3.58 19.40
CA ILE A 210 -41.69 -2.94 20.35
C ILE A 210 -40.66 -3.96 20.87
N LEU A 211 -41.10 -5.16 21.21
CA LEU A 211 -40.24 -6.23 21.73
C LEU A 211 -39.19 -6.66 20.70
N ILE A 212 -39.58 -6.78 19.42
CA ILE A 212 -38.67 -7.07 18.30
C ILE A 212 -37.66 -5.93 18.05
N MET A 213 -38.10 -4.68 18.18
CA MET A 213 -37.20 -3.53 17.98
C MET A 213 -36.14 -3.46 19.10
N PHE A 214 -36.54 -3.69 20.35
CA PHE A 214 -35.61 -3.74 21.48
C PHE A 214 -34.63 -4.91 21.40
N THR A 215 -35.08 -6.10 20.99
CA THR A 215 -34.17 -7.26 20.84
C THR A 215 -33.15 -7.03 19.73
N ALA A 216 -33.56 -6.42 18.62
CA ALA A 216 -32.65 -6.04 17.54
C ALA A 216 -31.59 -5.02 18.00
N LEU A 217 -31.99 -4.00 18.77
CA LEU A 217 -31.06 -3.01 19.35
C LEU A 217 -30.01 -3.65 20.26
N ILE A 218 -30.42 -4.58 21.11
CA ILE A 218 -29.52 -5.30 22.03
C ILE A 218 -28.52 -6.15 21.24
N LEU A 219 -28.97 -6.87 20.21
CA LEU A 219 -28.11 -7.70 19.36
C LEU A 219 -27.04 -6.88 18.64
N VAL A 220 -27.42 -5.75 18.05
CA VAL A 220 -26.48 -4.84 17.36
C VAL A 220 -25.44 -4.30 18.34
N SER A 221 -25.86 -3.88 19.54
CA SER A 221 -24.93 -3.39 20.55
C SER A 221 -23.93 -4.46 21.01
N SER A 222 -24.37 -5.71 21.08
CA SER A 222 -23.53 -6.85 21.50
C SER A 222 -22.45 -7.16 20.47
N ILE A 223 -22.79 -7.12 19.17
CA ILE A 223 -21.84 -7.31 18.07
C ILE A 223 -20.79 -6.19 18.07
N PHE A 224 -21.21 -4.93 18.24
CA PHE A 224 -20.30 -3.80 18.31
C PHE A 224 -19.34 -3.88 19.51
N SER A 225 -19.83 -4.37 20.66
CA SER A 225 -18.99 -4.59 21.84
C SER A 225 -17.97 -5.71 21.68
N TYR A 226 -18.19 -6.65 20.76
CA TYR A 226 -17.27 -7.76 20.49
C TYR A 226 -16.17 -7.35 19.50
N ILE A 227 -16.45 -6.39 18.63
CA ILE A 227 -15.49 -5.87 17.63
C ILE A 227 -14.52 -4.86 18.26
N LYS A 228 -14.89 -4.24 19.38
CA LYS A 228 -14.05 -3.33 20.16
C LYS A 228 -13.21 -4.09 21.18
#